data_AF-A0AAD6W6D6-F1
#
_entry.id   AF-A0AAD6W6D6-F1
#
_cell.length_a   1.000
_cell.length_b   1.000
_cell.length_c   1.000
_cell.angle_alpha   90.00
_cell.angle_beta   90.00
_cell.angle_gamma   90.00
#
_symmetry.space_group_name_H-M   'P 1'
#
loop_
_entity.id
_entity.type
_entity.pdbx_description
1 polymer ?
#
loop_
_entity_poly.entity_id
_entity_poly.type
_entity_poly.pdbx_seq_one_letter_code
_entity_poly.pdbx_strand_id
1 'polypeptide(L)'
;MNHFLIIIFFYFNTYQIKKNLYLFRILLYLQHSNRISYKSSTSKPLLCSRLYIDTTTSINNLKTQRSFFGFFIMSLLSDLINLNLSDSTEKIIAEYIWIGGSGLDIRSKARTLSGPVSDPAKLPKWNYDGSSTGQAPGEDSEVILYPQAIFRDPFRRGNNILVICDAYTPAGEPIPTNKRCGAAKIFSHPNVVAEKPWYGLEQEYTLLQKDVKWPLGWPIGGYPGPQGPYYCGAGVDKAFGRDIVDAHYKACLYAGINISGINGEVMPGQWEFQVGPSVGISAGDELWAARYILERITEVAGVVLSFDPKPIQGDWNGAGAHTNYSTASMRNEGGYEIIKKAIAKLGLRHKEHIAAYGEGNERRLTGRHETADINTFKWGVADRGASIRVGRDTEKEGKGYFEDRRPASNMDPYVVTSMIAETTILWKP
;
A
#
# COMPACT_ATOMS: atom_id res chain seq x y z
N MET A 1 47.84 -1.60 30.41
CA MET A 1 46.46 -2.11 30.24
C MET A 1 46.10 -2.32 28.75
N ASN A 2 46.91 -3.06 27.98
CA ASN A 2 46.61 -3.29 26.54
C ASN A 2 46.99 -4.70 26.05
N HIS A 3 47.16 -5.67 26.96
CA HIS A 3 47.44 -7.08 26.60
C HIS A 3 46.40 -8.08 27.12
N PHE A 4 45.46 -7.66 27.96
CA PHE A 4 44.40 -8.54 28.48
C PHE A 4 43.16 -8.63 27.56
N LEU A 5 42.88 -7.62 26.73
CA LEU A 5 41.73 -7.64 25.81
C LEU A 5 41.95 -8.49 24.55
N ILE A 6 43.20 -8.70 24.11
CA ILE A 6 43.51 -9.49 22.89
C ILE A 6 43.32 -10.99 23.16
N ILE A 7 43.58 -11.45 24.39
CA ILE A 7 43.45 -12.87 24.75
C ILE A 7 41.98 -13.28 24.86
N ILE A 8 41.09 -12.43 25.36
CA ILE A 8 39.64 -12.72 25.44
C ILE A 8 39.00 -12.76 24.04
N PHE A 9 39.45 -11.89 23.12
CA PHE A 9 38.95 -11.87 21.74
C PHE A 9 39.39 -13.12 20.93
N PHE A 10 40.58 -13.66 21.20
CA PHE A 10 41.05 -14.92 20.58
C PHE A 10 40.40 -16.17 21.20
N TYR A 11 40.11 -16.18 22.51
CA TYR A 11 39.50 -17.33 23.18
C TYR A 11 38.01 -17.50 22.85
N PHE A 12 37.27 -16.40 22.70
CA PHE A 12 35.86 -16.47 22.25
C PHE A 12 35.72 -16.87 20.78
N ASN A 13 36.63 -16.41 19.90
CA ASN A 13 36.62 -16.79 18.49
C ASN A 13 36.95 -18.28 18.29
N THR A 14 37.94 -18.81 19.01
CA THR A 14 38.33 -20.23 18.86
C THR A 14 37.27 -21.21 19.38
N TYR A 15 36.45 -20.83 20.37
CA TYR A 15 35.34 -21.67 20.86
C TYR A 15 34.14 -21.71 19.90
N GLN A 16 33.78 -20.57 19.28
CA GLN A 16 32.74 -20.50 18.24
C GLN A 16 33.17 -21.21 16.94
N ILE A 17 34.45 -21.09 16.55
CA ILE A 17 34.99 -21.78 15.38
C ILE A 17 34.98 -23.31 15.57
N LYS A 18 35.27 -23.82 16.78
CA LYS A 18 35.20 -25.27 17.08
C LYS A 18 33.77 -25.82 17.05
N LYS A 19 32.77 -25.06 17.51
CA LYS A 19 31.35 -25.46 17.43
C LYS A 19 30.86 -25.53 15.98
N ASN A 20 31.29 -24.58 15.14
CA ASN A 20 30.94 -24.54 13.72
C ASN A 20 31.66 -25.61 12.89
N LEU A 21 32.91 -25.98 13.21
CA LEU A 21 33.58 -27.12 12.57
C LEU A 21 32.88 -28.46 12.86
N TYR A 22 32.25 -28.60 14.02
CA TYR A 22 31.50 -29.81 14.39
C TYR A 22 30.20 -29.92 13.59
N LEU A 23 29.47 -28.81 13.40
CA LEU A 23 28.30 -28.74 12.52
C LEU A 23 28.67 -28.99 11.05
N PHE A 24 29.81 -28.46 10.60
CA PHE A 24 30.31 -28.65 9.24
C PHE A 24 30.72 -30.11 8.97
N ARG A 25 31.28 -30.81 9.96
CA ARG A 25 31.56 -32.25 9.90
C ARG A 25 30.27 -33.09 9.86
N ILE A 26 29.22 -32.70 10.57
CA ILE A 26 27.93 -33.41 10.55
C ILE A 26 27.25 -33.25 9.18
N LEU A 27 27.29 -32.07 8.57
CA LEU A 27 26.72 -31.81 7.24
C LEU A 27 27.48 -32.55 6.12
N LEU A 28 28.81 -32.64 6.19
CA LEU A 28 29.61 -33.44 5.26
C LEU A 28 29.38 -34.94 5.41
N TYR A 29 29.09 -35.43 6.62
CA TYR A 29 28.76 -36.84 6.86
C TYR A 29 27.38 -37.21 6.31
N LEU A 30 26.42 -36.29 6.36
CA LEU A 30 25.07 -36.47 5.81
C LEU A 30 25.03 -36.40 4.27
N GLN A 31 25.95 -35.69 3.62
CA GLN A 31 26.06 -35.68 2.15
C GLN A 31 26.73 -36.95 1.56
N HIS A 32 27.52 -37.69 2.35
CA HIS A 32 28.21 -38.90 1.88
C HIS A 32 27.44 -40.21 2.10
N SER A 33 26.26 -40.18 2.75
CA SER A 33 25.48 -41.39 3.08
C SER A 33 24.54 -41.85 1.96
N ASN A 34 24.46 -41.13 0.84
CA ASN A 34 23.67 -41.52 -0.33
C ASN A 34 24.58 -41.70 -1.56
N ARG A 35 25.22 -42.87 -1.69
CA ARG A 35 25.64 -43.41 -3.00
C ARG A 35 26.02 -44.91 -2.93
N ILE A 36 25.09 -45.68 -3.46
CA ILE A 36 25.11 -47.01 -4.04
C ILE A 36 26.49 -47.57 -4.45
N SER A 37 26.72 -48.82 -4.06
CA SER A 37 27.83 -49.74 -4.36
C SER A 37 27.96 -50.08 -5.85
N TYR A 38 29.19 -50.13 -6.40
CA TYR A 38 29.61 -51.12 -7.41
C TYR A 38 31.11 -51.46 -7.30
N LYS A 39 31.44 -52.73 -7.57
CA LYS A 39 32.69 -53.46 -7.31
C LYS A 39 33.81 -53.27 -8.36
N SER A 40 35.05 -53.24 -7.85
CA SER A 40 36.36 -53.79 -8.32
C SER A 40 36.72 -53.92 -9.82
N SER A 41 37.92 -53.43 -10.21
CA SER A 41 39.13 -54.26 -10.46
C SER A 41 40.37 -53.49 -10.98
N THR A 42 41.54 -53.90 -10.45
CA THR A 42 42.93 -53.98 -11.03
C THR A 42 43.82 -52.76 -11.40
N SER A 43 44.84 -52.55 -10.54
CA SER A 43 46.32 -52.42 -10.74
C SER A 43 47.04 -51.35 -11.62
N LYS A 44 47.72 -50.39 -10.94
CA LYS A 44 49.10 -49.77 -11.08
C LYS A 44 49.61 -49.18 -12.44
N PRO A 45 50.64 -48.27 -12.47
CA PRO A 45 51.15 -47.29 -11.48
C PRO A 45 51.47 -45.86 -12.04
N LEU A 46 51.69 -44.91 -11.12
CA LEU A 46 52.48 -43.65 -11.15
C LEU A 46 52.76 -42.94 -12.50
N LEU A 47 52.17 -41.74 -12.68
CA LEU A 47 52.80 -40.63 -13.41
C LEU A 47 52.50 -39.28 -12.71
N CYS A 48 53.56 -38.52 -12.47
CA CYS A 48 53.56 -37.18 -11.90
C CYS A 48 53.30 -36.15 -13.00
N SER A 49 52.22 -35.35 -12.91
CA SER A 49 52.19 -34.01 -13.53
C SER A 49 50.94 -33.19 -13.19
N ARG A 50 51.21 -31.98 -12.68
CA ARG A 50 50.40 -30.73 -12.73
C ARG A 50 49.07 -30.69 -11.98
N LEU A 51 49.12 -30.14 -10.76
CA LEU A 51 48.00 -29.39 -10.19
C LEU A 51 47.69 -28.19 -11.09
N TYR A 52 46.61 -28.29 -11.86
CA TYR A 52 45.88 -27.12 -12.33
C TYR A 52 45.12 -26.59 -11.12
N ILE A 53 45.57 -25.47 -10.54
CA ILE A 53 44.78 -24.76 -9.53
C ILE A 53 43.62 -24.11 -10.30
N ASP A 54 42.45 -24.72 -10.17
CA ASP A 54 41.20 -24.26 -10.74
C ASP A 54 40.77 -22.96 -10.04
N THR A 55 41.03 -21.83 -10.69
CA THR A 55 40.73 -20.46 -10.22
C THR A 55 39.23 -20.19 -10.07
N THR A 56 38.36 -21.10 -10.50
CA THR A 56 36.90 -21.01 -10.32
C THR A 56 36.44 -21.24 -8.87
N THR A 57 37.21 -21.99 -8.07
CA THR A 57 36.85 -22.33 -6.67
C THR A 57 37.01 -21.13 -5.71
N SER A 58 37.92 -20.20 -6.01
CA SER A 58 38.19 -19.01 -5.19
C SER A 58 37.08 -17.95 -5.32
N ILE A 59 36.53 -17.77 -6.53
CA ILE A 59 35.52 -16.75 -6.82
C ILE A 59 34.16 -17.12 -6.18
N ASN A 60 33.80 -18.40 -6.15
CA ASN A 60 32.57 -18.86 -5.50
C ASN A 60 32.64 -18.71 -3.98
N ASN A 61 33.79 -19.02 -3.35
CA ASN A 61 33.97 -18.80 -1.91
C ASN A 61 33.91 -17.33 -1.50
N LEU A 62 34.42 -16.41 -2.33
CA LEU A 62 34.32 -14.96 -2.10
C LEU A 62 32.87 -14.45 -2.24
N LYS A 63 32.08 -14.96 -3.19
CA LYS A 63 30.65 -14.64 -3.33
C LYS A 63 29.82 -15.17 -2.16
N THR A 64 30.08 -16.41 -1.73
CA THR A 64 29.38 -17.02 -0.60
C THR A 64 29.75 -16.34 0.73
N GLN A 65 31.03 -15.97 0.95
CA GLN A 65 31.43 -15.19 2.12
C GLN A 65 30.86 -13.77 2.12
N ARG A 66 30.81 -13.08 0.96
CA ARG A 66 30.13 -11.78 0.84
C ARG A 66 28.62 -11.88 1.09
N SER A 67 27.99 -12.94 0.61
CA SER A 67 26.57 -13.22 0.86
C SER A 67 26.29 -13.51 2.34
N PHE A 68 27.15 -14.28 3.00
CA PHE A 68 27.01 -14.60 4.43
C PHE A 68 27.27 -13.38 5.33
N PHE A 69 28.28 -12.56 4.98
CA PHE A 69 28.57 -11.31 5.70
C PHE A 69 27.47 -10.26 5.47
N GLY A 70 26.94 -10.16 4.24
CA GLY A 70 25.78 -9.33 3.92
C GLY A 70 24.53 -9.74 4.70
N PHE A 71 24.25 -11.05 4.78
CA PHE A 71 23.16 -11.59 5.60
C PHE A 71 23.32 -11.25 7.09
N PHE A 72 24.54 -11.37 7.63
CA PHE A 72 24.82 -11.05 9.03
C PHE A 72 24.63 -9.55 9.34
N ILE A 73 25.10 -8.65 8.47
CA ILE A 73 24.89 -7.20 8.64
C ILE A 73 23.40 -6.85 8.56
N MET A 74 22.66 -7.44 7.62
CA MET A 74 21.22 -7.22 7.49
C MET A 74 20.45 -7.71 8.73
N SER A 75 20.88 -8.80 9.36
CA SER A 75 20.30 -9.28 10.62
C SER A 75 20.47 -8.25 11.75
N LEU A 76 21.68 -7.71 11.93
CA LEU A 76 21.95 -6.73 12.99
C LEU A 76 21.14 -5.44 12.82
N LEU A 77 20.98 -4.98 11.58
CA LEU A 77 20.18 -3.79 11.31
C LEU A 77 18.69 -4.02 11.60
N SER A 78 18.17 -5.19 11.21
CA SER A 78 16.79 -5.58 11.52
C SER A 78 16.56 -5.64 13.03
N ASP A 79 17.51 -6.18 13.80
CA ASP A 79 17.42 -6.26 15.27
C ASP A 79 17.28 -4.85 15.89
N LEU A 80 18.04 -3.87 15.38
CA LEU A 80 17.95 -2.47 15.83
C LEU A 80 16.63 -1.80 15.46
N ILE A 81 16.15 -2.01 14.23
CA ILE A 81 14.86 -1.48 13.77
C ILE A 81 13.70 -2.02 14.62
N ASN A 82 13.83 -3.27 15.08
CA ASN A 82 12.79 -4.01 15.78
C ASN A 82 12.93 -3.98 17.31
N LEU A 83 13.76 -3.10 17.87
CA LEU A 83 13.87 -2.93 19.32
C LEU A 83 12.51 -2.59 19.94
N ASN A 84 12.13 -3.36 20.97
CA ASN A 84 10.94 -3.08 21.74
C ASN A 84 11.21 -1.93 22.74
N LEU A 85 10.77 -0.72 22.39
CA LEU A 85 11.00 0.45 23.22
C LEU A 85 10.28 0.40 24.57
N SER A 86 9.19 -0.37 24.69
CA SER A 86 8.40 -0.51 25.92
C SER A 86 9.19 -1.13 27.08
N ASP A 87 10.27 -1.87 26.79
CA ASP A 87 11.13 -2.44 27.82
C ASP A 87 12.10 -1.40 28.43
N SER A 88 12.19 -0.21 27.82
CA SER A 88 13.18 0.82 28.17
C SER A 88 12.57 2.17 28.56
N THR A 89 11.41 2.54 28.01
CA THR A 89 10.79 3.85 28.24
C THR A 89 9.31 3.86 27.89
N GLU A 90 8.55 4.78 28.49
CA GLU A 90 7.15 5.06 28.13
C GLU A 90 7.01 5.95 26.89
N LYS A 91 8.12 6.54 26.41
CA LYS A 91 8.09 7.39 25.22
C LYS A 91 7.61 6.62 23.99
N ILE A 92 6.87 7.32 23.13
CA ILE A 92 6.41 6.77 21.85
C ILE A 92 6.93 7.60 20.68
N ILE A 93 6.93 7.00 19.50
CA ILE A 93 7.19 7.67 18.23
C ILE A 93 5.84 7.85 17.52
N ALA A 94 5.56 9.09 17.13
CA ALA A 94 4.40 9.46 16.32
C ALA A 94 4.86 9.91 14.93
N GLU A 95 4.46 9.18 13.89
CA GLU A 95 4.70 9.50 12.49
C GLU A 95 3.56 10.37 11.96
N TYR A 96 3.82 11.66 11.73
CA TYR A 96 2.85 12.59 11.19
C TYR A 96 2.86 12.48 9.67
N ILE A 97 1.71 12.20 9.08
CA ILE A 97 1.53 11.93 7.64
C ILE A 97 0.60 13.00 7.07
N TRP A 98 0.97 13.57 5.92
CA TRP A 98 0.16 14.56 5.20
C TRP A 98 0.30 14.40 3.69
N ILE A 99 -0.61 15.06 2.96
CA ILE A 99 -0.62 15.08 1.50
C ILE A 99 0.15 16.32 1.03
N GLY A 100 1.10 16.12 0.11
CA GLY A 100 1.96 17.16 -0.44
C GLY A 100 1.30 18.01 -1.53
N GLY A 101 2.09 18.85 -2.18
CA GLY A 101 1.60 19.85 -3.14
C GLY A 101 1.06 19.28 -4.44
N SER A 102 1.42 18.05 -4.82
CA SER A 102 0.82 17.42 -6.02
C SER A 102 -0.62 16.96 -5.78
N GLY A 103 -1.04 16.83 -4.51
CA GLY A 103 -2.33 16.25 -4.13
C GLY A 103 -2.36 14.73 -4.15
N LEU A 104 -1.30 14.06 -4.61
CA LEU A 104 -1.16 12.59 -4.59
C LEU A 104 0.05 12.12 -3.75
N ASP A 105 1.10 12.94 -3.69
CA ASP A 105 2.34 12.61 -2.97
C ASP A 105 2.12 12.59 -1.45
N ILE A 106 2.44 11.47 -0.82
CA ILE A 106 2.34 11.30 0.64
C ILE A 106 3.67 11.66 1.28
N ARG A 107 3.63 12.47 2.34
CA ARG A 107 4.80 12.91 3.09
C ARG A 107 4.65 12.52 4.55
N SER A 108 5.76 12.23 5.22
CA SER A 108 5.72 12.01 6.65
C SER A 108 7.01 12.43 7.36
N LYS A 109 6.89 12.64 8.68
CA LYS A 109 8.04 12.74 9.59
C LYS A 109 7.65 12.33 11.01
N ALA A 110 8.63 11.86 11.77
CA ALA A 110 8.42 11.33 13.11
C ALA A 110 8.87 12.28 14.22
N ARG A 111 8.10 12.33 15.32
CA ARG A 111 8.52 12.94 16.60
C ARG A 111 8.41 11.97 17.75
N THR A 112 9.18 12.21 18.80
CA THR A 112 9.02 11.55 20.09
C THR A 112 7.99 12.28 20.95
N LEU A 113 7.07 11.52 21.55
CA LEU A 113 6.14 12.01 22.57
C LEU A 113 6.48 11.37 23.92
N SER A 114 6.08 12.02 25.01
CA SER A 114 6.40 11.58 26.37
C SER A 114 5.69 10.30 26.79
N GLY A 115 4.56 9.96 26.15
CA GLY A 115 3.78 8.77 26.46
C GLY A 115 2.70 8.46 25.41
N PRO A 116 1.98 7.34 25.56
CA PRO A 116 0.91 6.93 24.65
C PRO A 116 -0.23 7.95 24.53
N VAL A 117 -0.77 8.13 23.32
CA VAL A 117 -1.90 9.01 23.03
C VAL A 117 -2.90 8.28 22.14
N SER A 118 -4.18 8.29 22.52
CA SER A 118 -5.27 7.64 21.77
C SER A 118 -6.30 8.61 21.18
N ASP A 119 -6.25 9.88 21.59
CA ASP A 119 -7.17 10.93 21.13
C ASP A 119 -6.40 11.91 20.23
N PRO A 120 -6.74 12.04 18.92
CA PRO A 120 -6.08 12.96 18.01
C PRO A 120 -6.02 14.41 18.53
N ALA A 121 -7.05 14.87 19.25
CA ALA A 121 -7.10 16.24 19.77
C ALA A 121 -6.05 16.54 20.86
N LYS A 122 -5.48 15.50 21.48
CA LYS A 122 -4.41 15.62 22.49
C LYS A 122 -3.01 15.61 21.87
N LEU A 123 -2.89 15.29 20.59
CA LEU A 123 -1.61 15.34 19.91
C LEU A 123 -1.21 16.80 19.63
N PRO A 124 0.07 17.16 19.82
CA PRO A 124 0.51 18.50 19.51
C PRO A 124 0.39 18.75 18.00
N LYS A 125 -0.06 19.95 17.63
CA LYS A 125 0.17 20.47 16.27
C LYS A 125 1.66 20.45 15.97
N TRP A 126 1.99 20.36 14.70
CA TRP A 126 3.36 20.46 14.24
C TRP A 126 3.43 21.31 12.98
N ASN A 127 4.60 21.49 12.43
CA ASN A 127 4.83 22.30 11.25
C ASN A 127 5.75 21.55 10.29
N TYR A 128 5.85 21.97 9.04
CA TYR A 128 6.87 21.55 8.09
C TYR A 128 7.20 22.69 7.13
N ASP A 129 8.28 22.49 6.36
CA ASP A 129 8.67 23.39 5.28
C ASP A 129 7.83 23.09 4.03
N GLY A 130 6.82 23.92 3.81
CA GLY A 130 5.93 23.86 2.66
C GLY A 130 6.58 24.25 1.33
N SER A 131 7.71 24.97 1.35
CA SER A 131 8.43 25.29 0.11
C SER A 131 9.03 24.03 -0.53
N SER A 132 9.48 23.08 0.30
CA SER A 132 9.99 21.77 -0.10
C SER A 132 8.92 20.80 -0.60
N THR A 133 7.64 21.16 -0.49
CA THR A 133 6.51 20.34 -0.96
C THR A 133 5.59 21.09 -1.93
N GLY A 134 5.95 22.31 -2.36
CA GLY A 134 5.14 23.13 -3.26
C GLY A 134 3.83 23.64 -2.64
N GLN A 135 3.80 23.85 -1.32
CA GLN A 135 2.61 24.26 -0.56
C GLN A 135 2.73 25.65 0.07
N ALA A 136 3.93 26.26 0.04
CA ALA A 136 4.20 27.60 0.53
C ALA A 136 5.39 28.22 -0.22
N PRO A 137 5.50 29.56 -0.32
CA PRO A 137 6.69 30.22 -0.87
C PRO A 137 7.90 30.08 0.07
N GLY A 138 9.11 30.41 -0.41
CA GLY A 138 10.34 30.23 0.38
C GLY A 138 10.48 31.23 1.54
N GLU A 139 9.98 32.45 1.34
CA GLU A 139 10.02 33.56 2.30
C GLU A 139 9.00 33.44 3.45
N ASP A 140 7.96 32.62 3.28
CA ASP A 140 6.96 32.27 4.29
C ASP A 140 6.58 30.79 4.13
N SER A 141 7.51 29.92 4.49
CA SER A 141 7.46 28.49 4.13
C SER A 141 6.74 27.60 5.13
N GLU A 142 6.34 28.13 6.29
CA GLU A 142 5.79 27.30 7.35
C GLU A 142 4.34 26.87 7.05
N VAL A 143 4.10 25.57 7.11
CA VAL A 143 2.75 24.99 7.06
C VAL A 143 2.50 24.15 8.30
N ILE A 144 1.32 24.30 8.89
CA ILE A 144 0.94 23.68 10.17
C ILE A 144 0.14 22.40 9.94
N LEU A 145 0.56 21.32 10.60
CA LEU A 145 -0.08 20.02 10.64
C LEU A 145 -1.02 19.93 11.83
N TYR A 146 -2.28 19.58 11.54
CA TYR A 146 -3.32 19.36 12.52
C TYR A 146 -3.59 17.85 12.60
N PRO A 147 -3.37 17.18 13.74
CA PRO A 147 -3.68 15.76 13.90
C PRO A 147 -5.18 15.47 13.77
N GLN A 148 -5.55 14.46 12.98
CA GLN A 148 -6.94 14.15 12.67
C GLN A 148 -7.34 12.71 12.99
N ALA A 149 -6.48 11.74 12.66
CA ALA A 149 -6.72 10.33 12.96
C ALA A 149 -5.44 9.65 13.45
N ILE A 150 -5.59 8.69 14.36
CA ILE A 150 -4.49 7.89 14.92
C ILE A 150 -4.67 6.44 14.50
N PHE A 151 -3.58 5.82 14.05
CA PHE A 151 -3.49 4.39 13.77
C PHE A 151 -2.26 3.81 14.44
N ARG A 152 -2.23 2.50 14.69
CA ARG A 152 -1.02 1.84 15.21
C ARG A 152 0.03 1.77 14.09
N ASP A 153 1.29 2.04 14.40
CA ASP A 153 2.39 1.96 13.42
C ASP A 153 2.79 0.49 13.19
N PRO A 154 2.52 -0.11 12.02
CA PRO A 154 2.84 -1.51 11.76
C PRO A 154 4.35 -1.75 11.53
N PHE A 155 5.13 -0.69 11.29
CA PHE A 155 6.57 -0.76 11.05
C PHE A 155 7.34 -0.71 12.37
N ARG A 156 7.03 0.28 13.21
CA ARG A 156 7.70 0.46 14.51
C ARG A 156 7.10 -0.39 15.62
N ARG A 157 5.83 -0.80 15.48
CA ARG A 157 5.10 -1.65 16.43
C ARG A 157 5.06 -1.05 17.85
N GLY A 158 4.66 -1.84 18.85
CA GLY A 158 4.51 -1.37 20.23
C GLY A 158 3.46 -0.26 20.35
N ASN A 159 3.74 0.74 21.19
CA ASN A 159 2.86 1.89 21.42
C ASN A 159 3.06 3.03 20.40
N ASN A 160 3.83 2.82 19.33
CA ASN A 160 4.09 3.82 18.30
C ASN A 160 2.87 3.98 17.37
N ILE A 161 2.69 5.19 16.83
CA ILE A 161 1.47 5.55 16.10
C ILE A 161 1.78 6.24 14.76
N LEU A 162 0.88 6.03 13.80
CA LEU A 162 0.73 6.86 12.61
C LEU A 162 -0.35 7.91 12.90
N VAL A 163 -0.15 9.13 12.40
CA VAL A 163 -1.03 10.26 12.61
C VAL A 163 -1.35 10.88 11.25
N ILE A 164 -2.58 10.69 10.77
CA ILE A 164 -3.06 11.42 9.59
C ILE A 164 -3.32 12.87 10.00
N CYS A 165 -2.73 13.79 9.24
CA CYS A 165 -2.87 15.22 9.44
C CYS A 165 -3.50 15.89 8.22
N ASP A 166 -4.21 16.98 8.47
CA ASP A 166 -4.47 18.00 7.45
C ASP A 166 -3.62 19.26 7.71
N ALA A 167 -3.59 20.14 6.70
CA ALA A 167 -2.59 21.19 6.59
C ALA A 167 -3.22 22.58 6.52
N TYR A 168 -2.60 23.53 7.21
CA TYR A 168 -3.07 24.90 7.38
C TYR A 168 -1.93 25.90 7.29
N THR A 169 -2.23 27.13 6.90
CA THR A 169 -1.30 28.26 7.07
C THR A 169 -1.09 28.56 8.56
N PRO A 170 -0.04 29.30 8.94
CA PRO A 170 0.15 29.75 10.31
C PRO A 170 -1.02 30.61 10.85
N ALA A 171 -1.75 31.28 9.97
CA ALA A 171 -2.97 32.03 10.30
C ALA A 171 -4.19 31.14 10.61
N GLY A 172 -4.10 29.82 10.38
CA GLY A 172 -5.17 28.87 10.65
C GLY A 172 -6.11 28.62 9.47
N GLU A 173 -5.77 29.07 8.26
CA GLU A 173 -6.55 28.83 7.05
C GLU A 173 -6.14 27.53 6.36
N PRO A 174 -7.07 26.70 5.86
CA PRO A 174 -6.71 25.48 5.15
C PRO A 174 -5.98 25.82 3.84
N ILE A 175 -4.83 25.19 3.60
CA ILE A 175 -4.08 25.41 2.36
C ILE A 175 -4.86 24.84 1.14
N PRO A 176 -4.58 25.28 -0.10
CA PRO A 176 -5.34 24.86 -1.29
C PRO A 176 -5.42 23.35 -1.53
N THR A 177 -4.39 22.60 -1.13
CA THR A 177 -4.33 21.13 -1.22
C THR A 177 -5.00 20.40 -0.06
N ASN A 178 -5.44 21.10 1.00
CA ASN A 178 -6.23 20.51 2.07
C ASN A 178 -7.68 20.28 1.62
N LYS A 179 -7.94 19.11 1.02
CA LYS A 179 -9.29 18.69 0.61
C LYS A 179 -10.12 18.13 1.77
N ARG A 180 -9.45 17.68 2.84
CA ARG A 180 -10.10 17.13 4.04
C ARG A 180 -11.01 18.16 4.72
N CYS A 181 -10.56 19.41 4.85
CA CYS A 181 -11.34 20.47 5.50
C CYS A 181 -12.70 20.71 4.82
N GLY A 182 -12.73 20.73 3.49
CA GLY A 182 -13.99 20.85 2.72
C GLY A 182 -14.90 19.64 2.91
N ALA A 183 -14.34 18.44 2.83
CA ALA A 183 -15.08 17.19 3.07
C ALA A 183 -15.66 17.12 4.48
N ALA A 184 -14.89 17.53 5.51
CA ALA A 184 -15.33 17.54 6.90
C ALA A 184 -16.54 18.46 7.12
N LYS A 185 -16.62 19.61 6.43
CA LYS A 185 -17.79 20.50 6.47
C LYS A 185 -19.04 19.81 5.94
N ILE A 186 -18.94 19.08 4.81
CA ILE A 186 -20.05 18.33 4.22
C ILE A 186 -20.50 17.23 5.18
N PHE A 187 -19.57 16.43 5.71
CA PHE A 187 -19.90 15.33 6.63
C PHE A 187 -20.40 15.79 7.99
N SER A 188 -20.11 17.04 8.39
CA SER A 188 -20.65 17.65 9.60
C SER A 188 -22.04 18.27 9.40
N HIS A 189 -22.53 18.37 8.15
CA HIS A 189 -23.86 18.92 7.89
C HIS A 189 -24.94 18.02 8.50
N PRO A 190 -25.93 18.56 9.25
CA PRO A 190 -26.91 17.75 9.99
C PRO A 190 -27.64 16.69 9.15
N ASN A 191 -28.06 17.04 7.93
CA ASN A 191 -28.71 16.10 7.00
C ASN A 191 -27.79 14.94 6.58
N VAL A 192 -26.48 15.18 6.44
CA VAL A 192 -25.51 14.14 6.07
C VAL A 192 -25.23 13.25 7.28
N VAL A 193 -25.07 13.85 8.48
CA VAL A 193 -24.92 13.11 9.74
C VAL A 193 -26.11 12.16 9.98
N ALA A 194 -27.34 12.64 9.74
CA ALA A 194 -28.55 11.85 9.90
C ALA A 194 -28.61 10.65 8.94
N GLU A 195 -28.14 10.83 7.70
CA GLU A 195 -28.13 9.78 6.68
C GLU A 195 -26.96 8.78 6.85
N LYS A 196 -25.97 9.04 7.71
CA LYS A 196 -24.85 8.11 8.01
C LYS A 196 -24.26 7.45 6.75
N PRO A 197 -23.66 8.24 5.84
CA PRO A 197 -23.12 7.73 4.59
C PRO A 197 -21.98 6.73 4.85
N TRP A 198 -22.06 5.56 4.23
CA TRP A 198 -21.05 4.51 4.25
C TRP A 198 -20.34 4.45 2.90
N TYR A 199 -19.04 4.21 2.96
CA TYR A 199 -18.19 4.04 1.79
C TYR A 199 -17.41 2.74 1.87
N GLY A 200 -17.35 2.01 0.76
CA GLY A 200 -16.39 0.93 0.52
C GLY A 200 -15.54 1.28 -0.69
N LEU A 201 -14.24 1.52 -0.51
CA LEU A 201 -13.33 2.01 -1.53
C LEU A 201 -12.44 0.87 -2.02
N GLU A 202 -12.53 0.54 -3.30
CA GLU A 202 -11.78 -0.52 -3.98
C GLU A 202 -10.56 0.10 -4.65
N GLN A 203 -9.42 0.13 -3.97
CA GLN A 203 -8.20 0.77 -4.48
C GLN A 203 -7.39 -0.21 -5.32
N GLU A 204 -7.42 -0.03 -6.64
CA GLU A 204 -6.51 -0.71 -7.54
C GLU A 204 -5.17 0.03 -7.63
N TYR A 205 -4.09 -0.71 -7.86
CA TYR A 205 -2.74 -0.18 -8.01
C TYR A 205 -1.86 -1.13 -8.83
N THR A 206 -0.76 -0.61 -9.37
CA THR A 206 0.21 -1.42 -10.13
C THR A 206 1.59 -1.34 -9.50
N LEU A 207 2.23 -2.50 -9.34
CA LEU A 207 3.60 -2.62 -8.87
C LEU A 207 4.57 -2.53 -10.05
N LEU A 208 5.60 -1.70 -9.93
CA LEU A 208 6.59 -1.43 -10.96
C LEU A 208 8.01 -1.76 -10.47
N GLN A 209 8.82 -2.30 -11.38
CA GLN A 209 10.26 -2.48 -11.18
C GLN A 209 10.93 -1.10 -11.05
N LYS A 210 11.75 -0.94 -10.00
CA LYS A 210 12.32 0.36 -9.62
C LYS A 210 13.10 1.07 -10.73
N ASP A 211 14.02 0.35 -11.38
CA ASP A 211 15.00 0.98 -12.27
C ASP A 211 14.42 1.28 -13.67
N VAL A 212 13.55 0.40 -14.16
CA VAL A 212 12.98 0.50 -15.52
C VAL A 212 11.55 1.04 -15.54
N LYS A 213 10.91 1.20 -14.38
CA LYS A 213 9.51 1.61 -14.21
C LYS A 213 8.54 0.77 -15.07
N TRP A 214 8.85 -0.51 -15.21
CA TRP A 214 8.05 -1.49 -15.96
C TRP A 214 7.30 -2.40 -14.98
N PRO A 215 6.11 -2.92 -15.29
CA PRO A 215 5.34 -3.66 -14.30
C PRO A 215 6.07 -4.89 -13.75
N LEU A 216 5.83 -5.19 -12.48
CA LEU A 216 6.44 -6.32 -11.79
C LEU A 216 5.97 -7.63 -12.43
N GLY A 217 6.92 -8.52 -12.73
CA GLY A 217 6.66 -9.78 -13.43
C GLY A 217 6.71 -9.69 -14.96
N TRP A 218 6.85 -8.50 -15.53
CA TRP A 218 6.94 -8.34 -16.98
C TRP A 218 8.39 -8.49 -17.46
N PRO A 219 8.62 -9.11 -18.64
CA PRO A 219 9.94 -9.13 -19.24
C PRO A 219 10.37 -7.71 -19.64
N ILE A 220 11.62 -7.36 -19.35
CA ILE A 220 12.16 -6.04 -19.70
C ILE A 220 12.10 -5.86 -21.23
N GLY A 221 11.45 -4.77 -21.67
CA GLY A 221 11.28 -4.49 -23.11
C GLY A 221 10.26 -5.38 -23.82
N GLY A 222 9.47 -6.17 -23.09
CA GLY A 222 8.45 -7.05 -23.65
C GLY A 222 7.17 -7.08 -22.82
N TYR A 223 6.29 -8.00 -23.21
CA TYR A 223 4.99 -8.23 -22.59
C TYR A 223 4.88 -9.68 -22.10
N PRO A 224 4.17 -9.94 -20.99
CA PRO A 224 3.80 -11.30 -20.62
C PRO A 224 2.72 -11.83 -21.57
N GLY A 225 2.22 -13.05 -21.31
CA GLY A 225 1.05 -13.58 -22.04
C GLY A 225 -0.18 -12.68 -21.88
N PRO A 226 -1.22 -12.82 -22.75
CA PRO A 226 -2.41 -11.98 -22.70
C PRO A 226 -3.16 -12.09 -21.36
N GLN A 227 -3.97 -11.07 -21.04
CA GLN A 227 -4.81 -11.05 -19.83
C GLN A 227 -5.76 -12.27 -19.78
N GLY A 228 -6.03 -12.75 -18.57
CA GLY A 228 -6.84 -13.96 -18.35
C GLY A 228 -6.41 -14.77 -17.13
N PRO A 229 -5.17 -15.30 -17.09
CA PRO A 229 -4.72 -16.16 -15.98
C PRO A 229 -4.36 -15.40 -14.70
N TYR A 230 -4.31 -14.06 -14.74
CA TYR A 230 -3.78 -13.23 -13.65
C TYR A 230 -4.81 -12.88 -12.58
N TYR A 231 -6.04 -12.55 -12.97
CA TYR A 231 -7.12 -12.19 -12.05
C TYR A 231 -7.36 -13.33 -11.05
N CYS A 232 -7.20 -13.04 -9.75
CA CYS A 232 -7.25 -14.03 -8.67
C CYS A 232 -6.35 -15.27 -8.89
N GLY A 233 -5.29 -15.15 -9.69
CA GLY A 233 -4.42 -16.26 -10.07
C GLY A 233 -3.51 -16.72 -8.93
N ALA A 234 -3.19 -18.02 -8.92
CA ALA A 234 -2.21 -18.62 -8.01
C ALA A 234 -1.08 -19.29 -8.81
N GLY A 235 0.16 -18.98 -8.47
CA GLY A 235 1.36 -19.48 -9.14
C GLY A 235 2.39 -18.38 -9.42
N VAL A 236 3.66 -18.76 -9.46
CA VAL A 236 4.80 -17.85 -9.70
C VAL A 236 4.74 -17.18 -11.08
N ASP A 237 4.06 -17.81 -12.03
CA ASP A 237 3.83 -17.36 -13.40
C ASP A 237 2.60 -16.45 -13.55
N LYS A 238 1.83 -16.22 -12.47
CA LYS A 238 0.54 -15.50 -12.50
C LYS A 238 0.47 -14.36 -11.50
N ALA A 239 0.98 -14.56 -10.27
CA ALA A 239 0.81 -13.63 -9.17
C ALA A 239 2.15 -13.00 -8.74
N PHE A 240 2.37 -11.76 -9.16
CA PHE A 240 3.64 -11.03 -8.95
C PHE A 240 3.51 -10.02 -7.80
N GLY A 241 4.32 -10.14 -6.75
CA GLY A 241 4.31 -9.22 -5.61
C GLY A 241 3.32 -9.56 -4.49
N ARG A 242 2.88 -10.83 -4.39
CA ARG A 242 1.94 -11.27 -3.33
C ARG A 242 2.48 -11.07 -1.92
N ASP A 243 3.79 -11.15 -1.74
CA ASP A 243 4.48 -10.86 -0.48
C ASP A 243 4.23 -9.43 0.01
N ILE A 244 4.31 -8.44 -0.89
CA ILE A 244 3.96 -7.04 -0.62
C ILE A 244 2.48 -6.94 -0.21
N VAL A 245 1.59 -7.59 -0.97
CA VAL A 245 0.13 -7.49 -0.76
C VAL A 245 -0.29 -8.12 0.57
N ASP A 246 0.18 -9.32 0.89
CA ASP A 246 -0.16 -9.99 2.15
C ASP A 246 0.46 -9.28 3.36
N ALA A 247 1.64 -8.69 3.20
CA ALA A 247 2.25 -7.84 4.24
C ALA A 247 1.42 -6.57 4.47
N HIS A 248 0.98 -5.90 3.39
CA HIS A 248 0.11 -4.72 3.46
C HIS A 248 -1.22 -5.03 4.13
N TYR A 249 -1.85 -6.14 3.76
CA TYR A 249 -3.13 -6.54 4.36
C TYR A 249 -3.01 -6.70 5.88
N LYS A 250 -1.99 -7.43 6.34
CA LYS A 250 -1.73 -7.60 7.78
C LYS A 250 -1.37 -6.28 8.47
N ALA A 251 -0.59 -5.42 7.81
CA ALA A 251 -0.20 -4.12 8.34
C ALA A 251 -1.41 -3.20 8.53
N CYS A 252 -2.34 -3.17 7.58
CA CYS A 252 -3.60 -2.43 7.69
C CYS A 252 -4.50 -2.96 8.82
N LEU A 253 -4.67 -4.28 8.92
CA LEU A 253 -5.39 -4.90 10.04
C LEU A 253 -4.74 -4.57 11.39
N TYR A 254 -3.42 -4.64 11.48
CA TYR A 254 -2.68 -4.24 12.67
C TYR A 254 -2.89 -2.76 12.98
N ALA A 255 -2.83 -1.88 11.99
CA ALA A 255 -3.02 -0.44 12.16
C ALA A 255 -4.42 -0.07 12.68
N GLY A 256 -5.41 -0.96 12.44
CA GLY A 256 -6.81 -0.74 12.78
C GLY A 256 -7.63 -0.13 11.63
N ILE A 257 -7.10 -0.17 10.40
CA ILE A 257 -7.83 0.21 9.19
C ILE A 257 -8.88 -0.86 8.91
N ASN A 258 -10.09 -0.45 8.51
CA ASN A 258 -11.19 -1.33 8.16
C ASN A 258 -11.01 -1.92 6.74
N ILE A 259 -9.88 -2.60 6.52
CA ILE A 259 -9.60 -3.30 5.28
C ILE A 259 -10.46 -4.57 5.19
N SER A 260 -11.29 -4.68 4.16
CA SER A 260 -12.27 -5.76 4.02
C SER A 260 -11.83 -6.89 3.11
N GLY A 261 -10.84 -6.67 2.25
CA GLY A 261 -10.31 -7.71 1.38
C GLY A 261 -9.15 -7.23 0.49
N ILE A 262 -8.62 -8.19 -0.28
CA ILE A 262 -7.60 -8.01 -1.31
C ILE A 262 -7.84 -9.00 -2.45
N ASN A 263 -7.38 -8.66 -3.66
CA ASN A 263 -7.31 -9.61 -4.78
C ASN A 263 -6.20 -9.23 -5.78
N GLY A 264 -5.75 -10.22 -6.55
CA GLY A 264 -4.92 -9.97 -7.73
C GLY A 264 -5.81 -9.51 -8.88
N GLU A 265 -5.40 -8.44 -9.56
CA GLU A 265 -6.20 -7.83 -10.63
C GLU A 265 -5.91 -8.42 -12.01
N VAL A 266 -6.67 -7.95 -13.01
CA VAL A 266 -6.64 -8.48 -14.38
C VAL A 266 -5.27 -8.31 -15.05
N MET A 267 -4.60 -7.18 -14.85
CA MET A 267 -3.27 -6.93 -15.40
C MET A 267 -2.17 -7.58 -14.51
N PRO A 268 -1.18 -8.29 -15.08
CA PRO A 268 -0.10 -8.89 -14.29
C PRO A 268 0.71 -7.82 -13.54
N GLY A 269 0.83 -7.97 -12.23
CA GLY A 269 1.46 -7.00 -11.33
C GLY A 269 0.51 -5.90 -10.83
N GLN A 270 -0.76 -5.93 -11.24
CA GLN A 270 -1.85 -5.12 -10.69
C GLN A 270 -2.54 -5.86 -9.55
N TRP A 271 -2.97 -5.11 -8.54
CA TRP A 271 -3.63 -5.62 -7.34
C TRP A 271 -4.69 -4.65 -6.87
N GLU A 272 -5.57 -5.13 -5.99
CA GLU A 272 -6.60 -4.34 -5.34
C GLU A 272 -6.61 -4.62 -3.83
N PHE A 273 -6.93 -3.58 -3.04
CA PHE A 273 -7.39 -3.73 -1.66
C PHE A 273 -8.66 -2.91 -1.44
N GLN A 274 -9.54 -3.40 -0.57
CA GLN A 274 -10.81 -2.74 -0.26
C GLN A 274 -10.81 -2.17 1.17
N VAL A 275 -11.18 -0.91 1.33
CA VAL A 275 -11.37 -0.26 2.65
C VAL A 275 -12.84 0.06 2.86
N GLY A 276 -13.43 -0.46 3.92
CA GLY A 276 -14.79 -0.16 4.36
C GLY A 276 -15.64 -1.41 4.65
N PRO A 277 -16.88 -1.21 5.13
CA PRO A 277 -17.60 0.07 5.14
C PRO A 277 -17.11 1.05 6.20
N SER A 278 -16.72 2.25 5.80
CA SER A 278 -16.31 3.35 6.69
C SER A 278 -17.24 4.56 6.57
N VAL A 279 -17.41 5.32 7.65
CA VAL A 279 -18.41 6.38 7.77
C VAL A 279 -17.82 7.75 7.44
N GLY A 280 -18.39 8.44 6.46
CA GLY A 280 -18.06 9.84 6.16
C GLY A 280 -16.55 10.10 6.05
N ILE A 281 -16.03 11.02 6.86
CA ILE A 281 -14.64 11.48 6.80
C ILE A 281 -13.61 10.37 7.05
N SER A 282 -13.96 9.35 7.85
CA SER A 282 -13.05 8.24 8.17
C SER A 282 -12.66 7.42 6.95
N ALA A 283 -13.53 7.33 5.92
CA ALA A 283 -13.21 6.62 4.68
C ALA A 283 -12.00 7.26 3.95
N GLY A 284 -11.89 8.59 3.99
CA GLY A 284 -10.73 9.30 3.45
C GLY A 284 -9.49 9.14 4.31
N ASP A 285 -9.63 9.28 5.63
CA ASP A 285 -8.53 9.13 6.59
C ASP A 285 -7.89 7.72 6.49
N GLU A 286 -8.73 6.68 6.44
CA GLU A 286 -8.31 5.28 6.35
C GLU A 286 -7.68 4.94 4.99
N LEU A 287 -8.22 5.42 3.87
CA LEU A 287 -7.62 5.13 2.56
C LEU A 287 -6.25 5.79 2.41
N TRP A 288 -6.08 7.04 2.86
CA TRP A 288 -4.77 7.69 2.84
C TRP A 288 -3.75 6.98 3.75
N ALA A 289 -4.17 6.51 4.93
CA ALA A 289 -3.33 5.68 5.79
C ALA A 289 -2.95 4.35 5.11
N ALA A 290 -3.90 3.70 4.44
CA ALA A 290 -3.66 2.45 3.71
C ALA A 290 -2.68 2.65 2.54
N ARG A 291 -2.80 3.75 1.79
CA ARG A 291 -1.86 4.12 0.72
C ARG A 291 -0.45 4.37 1.27
N TYR A 292 -0.33 5.09 2.40
CA TYR A 292 0.96 5.31 3.06
C TYR A 292 1.62 3.98 3.46
N ILE A 293 0.87 3.08 4.09
CA ILE A 293 1.39 1.77 4.51
C ILE A 293 1.83 0.96 3.28
N LEU A 294 1.06 0.99 2.19
CA LEU A 294 1.42 0.29 0.95
C LEU A 294 2.73 0.81 0.37
N GLU A 295 2.85 2.14 0.22
CA GLU A 295 4.05 2.76 -0.35
C GLU A 295 5.29 2.49 0.50
N ARG A 296 5.17 2.57 1.84
CA ARG A 296 6.24 2.22 2.78
C ARG A 296 6.64 0.74 2.72
N ILE A 297 5.72 -0.18 2.44
CA ILE A 297 6.05 -1.60 2.23
C ILE A 297 6.75 -1.78 0.89
N THR A 298 6.30 -1.10 -0.17
CA THR A 298 6.99 -1.17 -1.47
C THR A 298 8.40 -0.59 -1.41
N GLU A 299 8.64 0.42 -0.57
CA GLU A 299 9.98 0.94 -0.26
C GLU A 299 10.90 -0.15 0.30
N VAL A 300 10.42 -0.92 1.29
CA VAL A 300 11.17 -2.05 1.87
C VAL A 300 11.45 -3.14 0.82
N ALA A 301 10.51 -3.39 -0.08
CA ALA A 301 10.65 -4.37 -1.15
C ALA A 301 11.50 -3.88 -2.34
N GLY A 302 11.85 -2.58 -2.41
CA GLY A 302 12.53 -2.00 -3.56
C GLY A 302 11.66 -1.97 -4.83
N VAL A 303 10.34 -1.85 -4.67
CA VAL A 303 9.34 -1.80 -5.74
C VAL A 303 8.73 -0.40 -5.78
N VAL A 304 8.39 0.08 -6.97
CA VAL A 304 7.71 1.36 -7.16
C VAL A 304 6.21 1.13 -7.23
N LEU A 305 5.44 1.91 -6.48
CA LEU A 305 3.98 1.90 -6.50
C LEU A 305 3.45 2.91 -7.52
N SER A 306 2.45 2.53 -8.29
CA SER A 306 1.72 3.45 -9.17
C SER A 306 0.22 3.40 -8.92
N PHE A 307 -0.36 4.59 -8.75
CA PHE A 307 -1.80 4.81 -8.78
C PHE A 307 -2.24 5.45 -10.12
N ASP A 308 -1.41 5.46 -11.16
CA ASP A 308 -1.82 5.98 -12.48
C ASP A 308 -3.05 5.20 -13.02
N PRO A 309 -4.10 5.88 -13.50
CA PRO A 309 -5.31 5.23 -14.01
C PRO A 309 -5.09 4.31 -15.21
N LYS A 310 -4.01 4.51 -15.96
CA LYS A 310 -3.66 3.72 -17.15
C LYS A 310 -2.12 3.61 -17.24
N PRO A 311 -1.50 2.76 -16.41
CA PRO A 311 -0.05 2.70 -16.28
C PRO A 311 0.63 2.15 -17.54
N ILE A 312 -0.05 1.29 -18.30
CA ILE A 312 0.41 0.76 -19.58
C ILE A 312 -0.67 1.01 -20.64
N GLN A 313 -0.25 1.54 -21.78
CA GLN A 313 -1.14 1.78 -22.92
C GLN A 313 -1.50 0.46 -23.64
N GLY A 314 -2.59 0.48 -24.42
CA GLY A 314 -3.05 -0.67 -25.18
C GLY A 314 -4.05 -1.55 -24.42
N ASP A 315 -4.04 -2.83 -24.76
CA ASP A 315 -5.02 -3.85 -24.37
C ASP A 315 -4.78 -4.43 -22.95
N TRP A 316 -4.38 -3.55 -22.03
CA TRP A 316 -4.18 -3.87 -20.61
C TRP A 316 -5.20 -3.10 -19.78
N ASN A 317 -5.72 -3.69 -18.71
CA ASN A 317 -6.67 -2.99 -17.85
C ASN A 317 -6.04 -1.71 -17.26
N GLY A 318 -6.88 -0.70 -17.02
CA GLY A 318 -6.49 0.45 -16.22
C GLY A 318 -6.74 0.21 -14.74
N ALA A 319 -6.42 1.19 -13.90
CA ALA A 319 -6.57 1.13 -12.45
C ALA A 319 -7.70 2.06 -11.96
N GLY A 320 -8.69 1.48 -11.27
CA GLY A 320 -9.83 2.16 -10.67
C GLY A 320 -9.69 2.47 -9.18
N ALA A 321 -10.63 3.28 -8.68
CA ALA A 321 -10.90 3.40 -7.24
C ALA A 321 -12.42 3.30 -6.99
N HIS A 322 -13.04 2.16 -7.34
CA HIS A 322 -14.50 2.06 -7.29
C HIS A 322 -15.02 2.38 -5.90
N THR A 323 -16.07 3.19 -5.85
CA THR A 323 -16.62 3.72 -4.60
C THR A 323 -18.01 3.19 -4.39
N ASN A 324 -18.13 2.19 -3.52
CA ASN A 324 -19.39 1.68 -3.02
C ASN A 324 -19.99 2.68 -2.03
N TYR A 325 -21.27 3.01 -2.18
CA TYR A 325 -21.93 4.03 -1.39
C TYR A 325 -23.33 3.63 -0.97
N SER A 326 -23.67 3.90 0.30
CA SER A 326 -25.04 3.85 0.79
C SER A 326 -25.29 4.85 1.91
N THR A 327 -26.53 5.27 2.05
CA THR A 327 -27.02 5.96 3.24
C THR A 327 -27.89 5.04 4.11
N ALA A 328 -28.22 5.46 5.33
CA ALA A 328 -29.14 4.75 6.20
C ALA A 328 -30.47 4.47 5.49
N SER A 329 -31.01 5.45 4.77
CA SER A 329 -32.24 5.29 3.99
C SER A 329 -32.10 4.27 2.85
N MET A 330 -30.93 4.14 2.22
CA MET A 330 -30.68 3.13 1.17
C MET A 330 -30.57 1.71 1.71
N ARG A 331 -30.12 1.55 2.95
CA ARG A 331 -29.95 0.23 3.61
C ARG A 331 -31.22 -0.29 4.28
N ASN A 332 -32.24 0.56 4.44
CA ASN A 332 -33.52 0.22 5.05
C ASN A 332 -34.56 -0.21 4.00
N GLU A 333 -35.72 -0.67 4.46
CA GLU A 333 -36.81 -1.16 3.61
C GLU A 333 -37.25 -0.11 2.58
N GLY A 334 -37.41 -0.52 1.32
CA GLY A 334 -37.68 0.40 0.20
C GLY A 334 -36.46 1.22 -0.27
N GLY A 335 -35.26 0.94 0.26
CA GLY A 335 -34.03 1.67 -0.02
C GLY A 335 -33.60 1.68 -1.49
N TYR A 336 -34.02 0.69 -2.30
CA TYR A 336 -33.70 0.63 -3.73
C TYR A 336 -34.25 1.83 -4.52
N GLU A 337 -35.41 2.38 -4.13
CA GLU A 337 -35.93 3.60 -4.76
C GLU A 337 -35.10 4.83 -4.39
N ILE A 338 -34.51 4.85 -3.20
CA ILE A 338 -33.57 5.91 -2.77
C ILE A 338 -32.26 5.78 -3.56
N ILE A 339 -31.79 4.56 -3.80
CA ILE A 339 -30.63 4.29 -4.67
C ILE A 339 -30.87 4.83 -6.08
N LYS A 340 -32.01 4.51 -6.72
CA LYS A 340 -32.34 5.03 -8.06
C LYS A 340 -32.36 6.56 -8.11
N LYS A 341 -32.95 7.21 -7.09
CA LYS A 341 -32.96 8.68 -6.99
C LYS A 341 -31.55 9.26 -6.85
N ALA A 342 -30.68 8.64 -6.04
CA ALA A 342 -29.30 9.07 -5.90
C ALA A 342 -28.51 8.92 -7.22
N ILE A 343 -28.67 7.80 -7.92
CA ILE A 343 -28.05 7.56 -9.23
C ILE A 343 -28.52 8.60 -10.26
N ALA A 344 -29.81 8.94 -10.28
CA ALA A 344 -30.34 9.96 -11.16
C ALA A 344 -29.68 11.34 -10.91
N LYS A 345 -29.50 11.73 -9.65
CA LYS A 345 -28.77 12.97 -9.29
C LYS A 345 -27.31 12.93 -9.75
N LEU A 346 -26.63 11.80 -9.57
CA LEU A 346 -25.24 11.63 -10.04
C LEU A 346 -25.10 11.72 -11.56
N GLY A 347 -26.14 11.31 -12.30
CA GLY A 347 -26.19 11.49 -13.75
C GLY A 347 -26.27 12.95 -14.17
N LEU A 348 -27.03 13.77 -13.44
CA LEU A 348 -27.15 15.21 -13.70
C LEU A 348 -25.86 15.99 -13.42
N ARG A 349 -25.02 15.51 -12.50
CA ARG A 349 -23.71 16.10 -12.17
C ARG A 349 -22.53 15.28 -12.68
N HIS A 350 -22.73 14.49 -13.73
CA HIS A 350 -21.69 13.56 -14.21
C HIS A 350 -20.39 14.28 -14.58
N LYS A 351 -20.49 15.42 -15.27
CA LYS A 351 -19.34 16.19 -15.76
C LYS A 351 -18.52 16.77 -14.60
N GLU A 352 -19.20 17.30 -13.59
CA GLU A 352 -18.60 17.87 -12.38
C GLU A 352 -17.87 16.80 -11.57
N HIS A 353 -18.48 15.60 -11.44
CA HIS A 353 -17.83 14.48 -10.77
C HIS A 353 -16.59 14.00 -11.54
N ILE A 354 -16.69 13.81 -12.87
CA ILE A 354 -15.55 13.36 -13.69
C ILE A 354 -14.35 14.30 -13.57
N ALA A 355 -14.58 15.63 -13.56
CA ALA A 355 -13.52 16.62 -13.40
C ALA A 355 -12.74 16.48 -12.08
N ALA A 356 -13.33 15.83 -11.06
CA ALA A 356 -12.74 15.63 -9.74
C ALA A 356 -12.30 14.18 -9.47
N TYR A 357 -12.53 13.26 -10.40
CA TYR A 357 -12.40 11.81 -10.20
C TYR A 357 -11.02 11.23 -10.58
N GLY A 358 -9.98 12.08 -10.54
CA GLY A 358 -8.60 11.72 -10.84
C GLY A 358 -8.16 12.19 -12.22
N GLU A 359 -6.96 12.79 -12.29
CA GLU A 359 -6.35 13.22 -13.54
C GLU A 359 -5.89 12.03 -14.38
N GLY A 360 -6.03 12.10 -15.71
CA GLY A 360 -5.62 11.03 -16.62
C GLY A 360 -6.66 9.94 -16.85
N ASN A 361 -7.85 10.09 -16.25
CA ASN A 361 -8.92 9.11 -16.29
C ASN A 361 -9.51 8.92 -17.70
N GLU A 362 -9.34 9.89 -18.61
CA GLU A 362 -9.71 9.78 -20.03
C GLU A 362 -8.98 8.64 -20.76
N ARG A 363 -7.79 8.25 -20.27
CA ARG A 363 -7.04 7.08 -20.80
C ARG A 363 -7.62 5.74 -20.33
N ARG A 364 -8.41 5.77 -19.25
CA ARG A 364 -9.02 4.58 -18.62
C ARG A 364 -10.47 4.39 -19.06
N LEU A 365 -11.31 5.41 -18.87
CA LEU A 365 -12.75 5.41 -19.13
C LEU A 365 -13.06 5.54 -20.63
N THR A 366 -12.86 4.44 -21.36
CA THR A 366 -12.95 4.40 -22.83
C THR A 366 -14.12 3.58 -23.36
N GLY A 367 -14.94 3.01 -22.47
CA GLY A 367 -15.99 2.05 -22.84
C GLY A 367 -15.49 0.62 -23.04
N ARG A 368 -14.18 0.38 -22.88
CA ARG A 368 -13.53 -0.95 -22.95
C ARG A 368 -13.00 -1.34 -21.58
N HIS A 369 -12.57 -2.60 -21.43
CA HIS A 369 -11.94 -3.10 -20.20
C HIS A 369 -12.76 -2.84 -18.92
N GLU A 370 -14.05 -3.20 -18.94
CA GLU A 370 -14.95 -3.05 -17.77
C GLU A 370 -15.14 -1.60 -17.30
N THR A 371 -15.10 -0.64 -18.22
CA THR A 371 -15.40 0.78 -17.95
C THR A 371 -16.47 1.31 -18.90
N ALA A 372 -17.19 2.35 -18.46
CA ALA A 372 -18.00 3.20 -19.34
C ALA A 372 -17.12 4.25 -20.05
N ASP A 373 -17.59 4.78 -21.17
CA ASP A 373 -16.99 5.96 -21.81
C ASP A 373 -17.10 7.19 -20.90
N ILE A 374 -16.03 7.99 -20.82
CA ILE A 374 -15.92 9.15 -19.91
C ILE A 374 -17.01 10.22 -20.12
N ASN A 375 -17.60 10.31 -21.32
CA ASN A 375 -18.63 11.29 -21.65
C ASN A 375 -20.05 10.75 -21.48
N THR A 376 -20.19 9.45 -21.22
CA THR A 376 -21.47 8.76 -21.17
C THR A 376 -21.79 8.31 -19.75
N PHE A 377 -22.87 8.84 -19.18
CA PHE A 377 -23.40 8.32 -17.93
C PHE A 377 -24.37 7.18 -18.18
N LYS A 378 -24.05 5.99 -17.67
CA LYS A 378 -24.89 4.81 -17.72
C LYS A 378 -24.93 4.12 -16.35
N TRP A 379 -26.06 3.53 -16.00
CA TRP A 379 -26.13 2.63 -14.86
C TRP A 379 -26.88 1.35 -15.20
N GLY A 380 -26.60 0.26 -14.48
CA GLY A 380 -27.27 -1.02 -14.68
C GLY A 380 -27.03 -2.01 -13.54
N VAL A 381 -27.89 -3.03 -13.46
CA VAL A 381 -27.73 -4.12 -12.48
C VAL A 381 -26.77 -5.17 -13.03
N ALA A 382 -25.73 -5.47 -12.25
CA ALA A 382 -24.62 -6.33 -12.65
C ALA A 382 -23.94 -5.94 -13.98
N ASP A 383 -24.05 -4.68 -14.39
CA ASP A 383 -23.41 -4.16 -15.60
C ASP A 383 -22.06 -3.53 -15.24
N ARG A 384 -20.96 -4.26 -15.48
CA ARG A 384 -19.60 -3.77 -15.25
C ARG A 384 -19.16 -2.71 -16.27
N GLY A 385 -19.82 -2.63 -17.43
CA GLY A 385 -19.58 -1.59 -18.44
C GLY A 385 -20.36 -0.30 -18.19
N ALA A 386 -21.10 -0.21 -17.09
CA ALA A 386 -21.81 1.00 -16.69
C ALA A 386 -20.94 1.89 -15.80
N SER A 387 -21.27 3.18 -15.77
CA SER A 387 -20.62 4.16 -14.88
C SER A 387 -20.97 3.89 -13.42
N ILE A 388 -22.24 3.56 -13.15
CA ILE A 388 -22.72 3.11 -11.84
C ILE A 388 -23.28 1.70 -11.94
N ARG A 389 -22.85 0.81 -11.05
CA ARG A 389 -23.35 -0.56 -10.98
C ARG A 389 -24.18 -0.77 -9.71
N VAL A 390 -25.28 -1.50 -9.84
CA VAL A 390 -26.01 -2.03 -8.67
C VAL A 390 -25.84 -3.54 -8.63
N GLY A 391 -25.54 -4.09 -7.45
CA GLY A 391 -25.39 -5.53 -7.25
C GLY A 391 -26.71 -6.29 -7.41
N ARG A 392 -26.64 -7.57 -7.82
CA ARG A 392 -27.84 -8.42 -7.91
C ARG A 392 -28.51 -8.61 -6.56
N ASP A 393 -27.72 -8.72 -5.49
CA ASP A 393 -28.26 -8.87 -4.14
C ASP A 393 -29.01 -7.61 -3.70
N THR A 394 -28.44 -6.41 -3.93
CA THR A 394 -29.14 -5.13 -3.69
C THR A 394 -30.47 -5.03 -4.46
N GLU A 395 -30.48 -5.41 -5.75
CA GLU A 395 -31.73 -5.42 -6.54
C GLU A 395 -32.75 -6.39 -5.96
N LYS A 396 -32.32 -7.62 -5.66
CA LYS A 396 -33.18 -8.69 -5.16
C LYS A 396 -33.76 -8.38 -3.78
N GLU A 397 -32.97 -7.77 -2.89
CA GLU A 397 -33.37 -7.43 -1.52
C GLU A 397 -34.14 -6.11 -1.43
N GLY A 398 -34.15 -5.30 -2.50
CA GLY A 398 -34.84 -4.01 -2.52
C GLY A 398 -34.19 -2.93 -1.64
N LYS A 399 -32.95 -3.16 -1.18
CA LYS A 399 -32.14 -2.25 -0.34
C LYS A 399 -30.66 -2.65 -0.39
N GLY A 400 -29.77 -1.73 -0.05
CA GLY A 400 -28.32 -1.99 -0.05
C GLY A 400 -27.49 -0.77 -0.44
N TYR A 401 -26.62 -0.96 -1.43
CA TYR A 401 -25.67 0.05 -1.93
C TYR A 401 -25.54 0.00 -3.46
N PHE A 402 -24.96 1.06 -4.03
CA PHE A 402 -24.49 1.07 -5.42
C PHE A 402 -22.98 1.33 -5.47
N GLU A 403 -22.38 1.03 -6.61
CA GLU A 403 -20.95 1.15 -6.88
C GLU A 403 -20.71 2.21 -7.97
N ASP A 404 -20.03 3.31 -7.62
CA ASP A 404 -19.54 4.28 -8.60
C ASP A 404 -18.18 3.83 -9.15
N ARG A 405 -18.15 3.44 -10.42
CA ARG A 405 -16.97 2.85 -11.08
C ARG A 405 -16.11 3.90 -11.81
N ARG A 406 -16.55 5.15 -11.78
CA ARG A 406 -15.89 6.27 -12.48
C ARG A 406 -14.61 6.79 -11.81
N PRO A 407 -14.44 6.79 -10.47
CA PRO A 407 -13.22 7.28 -9.86
C PRO A 407 -12.00 6.45 -10.29
N ALA A 408 -10.91 7.15 -10.63
CA ALA A 408 -9.66 6.53 -10.99
C ALA A 408 -8.82 6.18 -9.76
N SER A 409 -7.84 5.30 -9.90
CA SER A 409 -6.94 4.87 -8.81
C SER A 409 -6.22 6.00 -8.09
N ASN A 410 -5.93 7.12 -8.76
CA ASN A 410 -5.29 8.31 -8.19
C ASN A 410 -6.26 9.35 -7.60
N MET A 411 -7.55 9.05 -7.48
CA MET A 411 -8.51 9.99 -6.90
C MET A 411 -8.16 10.37 -5.45
N ASP A 412 -8.52 11.57 -5.03
CA ASP A 412 -8.50 11.96 -3.61
C ASP A 412 -9.80 11.51 -2.94
N PRO A 413 -9.75 10.58 -1.96
CA PRO A 413 -10.94 10.06 -1.31
C PRO A 413 -11.73 11.14 -0.55
N TYR A 414 -11.10 12.21 -0.05
CA TYR A 414 -11.86 13.30 0.58
C TYR A 414 -12.77 13.98 -0.43
N VAL A 415 -12.28 14.20 -1.65
CA VAL A 415 -13.05 14.84 -2.72
C VAL A 415 -14.17 13.91 -3.18
N VAL A 416 -13.85 12.68 -3.59
CA VAL A 416 -14.85 11.76 -4.15
C VAL A 416 -15.96 11.43 -3.16
N THR A 417 -15.61 11.05 -1.93
CA THR A 417 -16.62 10.64 -0.93
C THR A 417 -17.55 11.80 -0.59
N SER A 418 -17.00 12.99 -0.35
CA SER A 418 -17.77 14.17 0.02
C SER A 418 -18.64 14.70 -1.11
N MET A 419 -18.17 14.68 -2.37
CA MET A 419 -18.98 15.05 -3.53
C MET A 419 -20.14 14.09 -3.77
N ILE A 420 -19.96 12.79 -3.55
CA ILE A 420 -21.07 11.82 -3.61
C ILE A 420 -22.12 12.14 -2.54
N ALA A 421 -21.72 12.42 -1.30
CA ALA A 421 -22.65 12.81 -0.24
C ALA A 421 -23.36 14.14 -0.57
N GLU A 422 -22.62 15.16 -1.01
CA GLU A 422 -23.17 16.45 -1.39
C GLU A 422 -24.23 16.28 -2.48
N THR A 423 -23.90 15.62 -3.59
CA THR A 423 -24.81 15.46 -4.72
C THR A 423 -26.04 14.63 -4.35
N THR A 424 -25.89 13.58 -3.56
CA THR A 424 -27.00 12.67 -3.26
C THR A 424 -27.92 13.19 -2.14
N ILE A 425 -27.37 13.88 -1.14
CA ILE A 425 -28.11 14.31 0.07
C ILE A 425 -28.46 15.80 0.04
N LEU A 426 -27.50 16.68 -0.27
CA LEU A 426 -27.66 18.13 -0.08
C LEU A 426 -28.13 18.86 -1.34
N TRP A 427 -27.58 18.48 -2.49
CA TRP A 427 -27.86 19.12 -3.75
C TRP A 427 -29.30 18.85 -4.23
N LYS A 428 -29.89 19.90 -4.80
CA LYS A 428 -31.20 19.89 -5.42
C LYS A 428 -31.04 20.37 -6.88
N PRO A 429 -31.51 19.58 -7.86
CA PRO A 429 -31.43 19.93 -9.29
C PRO A 429 -32.22 21.17 -9.66
#